data_AF-A0A8K0P4J8-F1
#
_entry.id   AF-A0A8K0P4J8-F1
#
_cell.length_a   1.000
_cell.length_b   1.000
_cell.length_c   1.000
_cell.angle_alpha   90.00
_cell.angle_beta   90.00
_cell.angle_gamma   90.00
#
_symmetry.space_group_name_H-M   'P 1'
#
loop_
_entity.id
_entity.type
_entity.pdbx_description
1 polymer ?
#
loop_
_entity_poly.entity_id
_entity_poly.type
_entity_poly.pdbx_seq_one_letter_code
_entity_poly.pdbx_strand_id
1 'polypeptide(L)'
;MLFTSFADWCNYLREVCRKDLRTQEVGGSIPKIGGGGFTVEVDETLLGRRKSCVSRPLMGQWVLGGIERGSQKVFLTVIPNRTADTLTQHI
;
A
#
# COMPACT_ATOMS: atom_id res chain seq x y z
N MET A 1 10.25 20.54 -6.68
CA MET A 1 11.13 19.54 -6.03
C MET A 1 11.74 18.72 -7.16
N LEU A 2 13.02 18.92 -7.49
CA LEU A 2 13.70 18.13 -8.50
C LEU A 2 14.32 16.92 -7.81
N PHE A 3 13.93 15.71 -8.21
CA PHE A 3 14.47 14.48 -7.64
C PHE A 3 15.87 14.25 -8.20
N THR A 4 16.87 14.24 -7.31
CA THR A 4 18.29 14.15 -7.67
C THR A 4 18.73 12.73 -8.02
N SER A 5 17.96 11.72 -7.60
CA SER A 5 18.20 10.31 -7.91
C SER A 5 16.91 9.51 -7.91
N PHE A 6 16.94 8.32 -8.53
CA PHE A 6 15.83 7.36 -8.47
C PHE A 6 15.47 6.98 -7.03
N ALA A 7 16.47 6.90 -6.14
CA ALA A 7 16.25 6.62 -4.72
C ALA A 7 15.45 7.74 -4.04
N ASP A 8 15.72 9.00 -4.36
CA ASP A 8 14.99 10.16 -3.82
C ASP A 8 13.53 10.16 -4.28
N TRP A 9 13.28 9.83 -5.55
CA TRP A 9 11.92 9.65 -6.07
C TRP A 9 11.18 8.53 -5.33
N CYS A 10 11.79 7.35 -5.17
CA CYS A 10 11.17 6.26 -4.42
C CYS A 10 10.91 6.62 -2.96
N ASN A 11 11.80 7.38 -2.32
CA ASN A 11 11.60 7.84 -0.94
C ASN A 11 10.46 8.85 -0.84
N TYR A 12 10.35 9.76 -1.81
CA TYR A 12 9.23 10.69 -1.90
C TYR A 12 7.90 9.96 -2.07
N LEU A 13 7.81 9.01 -3.00
CA LEU A 13 6.60 8.21 -3.19
C LEU A 13 6.19 7.47 -1.91
N ARG A 14 7.16 6.88 -1.18
CA ARG A 14 6.88 6.25 0.13
C ARG A 14 6.29 7.23 1.14
N GLU A 15 6.80 8.45 1.19
CA GLU A 15 6.30 9.47 2.12
C GLU A 15 4.89 9.94 1.76
N VAL A 16 4.58 10.05 0.46
CA VAL A 16 3.22 10.33 -0.03
C VAL A 16 2.27 9.21 0.40
N CYS A 17 2.61 7.94 0.11
CA CYS A 17 1.78 6.80 0.52
C CYS A 17 1.57 6.73 2.04
N ARG A 18 2.60 7.06 2.83
CA ARG A 18 2.51 7.11 4.30
C ARG A 18 1.54 8.18 4.79
N LYS A 19 1.54 9.36 4.14
CA LYS A 19 0.62 10.45 4.46
C LYS A 19 -0.82 10.11 4.08
N ASP A 20 -1.02 9.49 2.94
CA ASP A 20 -2.36 9.05 2.50
C ASP A 20 -2.94 8.01 3.45
N LEU A 21 -2.15 7.00 3.86
CA LEU A 21 -2.53 6.02 4.89
C LEU A 21 -2.95 6.70 6.20
N ARG A 22 -2.15 7.64 6.72
CA ARG A 22 -2.50 8.39 7.95
C ARG A 22 -3.76 9.22 7.80
N THR A 23 -3.97 9.81 6.63
CA THR A 23 -5.18 10.61 6.35
C THR A 23 -6.42 9.72 6.33
N GLN A 24 -6.32 8.51 5.76
CA GLN A 24 -7.40 7.53 5.77
C GLN A 24 -7.73 7.03 7.19
N GLU A 25 -6.72 6.80 8.03
CA GLU A 25 -6.89 6.41 9.44
C GLU A 25 -7.60 7.50 10.27
N VAL A 26 -7.23 8.77 10.09
CA VAL A 26 -7.78 9.90 10.86
C VAL A 26 -9.12 10.39 10.30
N GLY A 27 -9.35 10.25 8.98
CA GLY A 27 -10.56 10.67 8.28
C GLY A 27 -11.70 9.65 8.29
N GLY A 28 -11.46 8.43 8.78
CA GLY A 28 -12.50 7.46 9.15
C GLY A 28 -13.21 6.73 8.01
N SER A 29 -12.80 6.88 6.74
CA SER A 29 -13.40 6.10 5.65
C SER A 29 -12.38 5.84 4.55
N ILE A 30 -11.98 4.57 4.41
CA ILE A 30 -11.30 4.07 3.22
C ILE A 30 -12.31 4.14 2.07
N PRO A 31 -11.99 4.79 0.94
CA PRO A 31 -12.91 4.87 -0.19
C PRO A 31 -13.32 3.46 -0.61
N LYS A 32 -14.62 3.17 -0.58
CA LYS A 32 -15.13 1.91 -1.13
C LYS A 32 -14.92 1.95 -2.65
N ILE A 33 -14.08 1.05 -3.16
CA ILE A 33 -13.79 0.93 -4.59
C ILE A 33 -14.45 -0.33 -5.18
N GLY A 34 -14.64 -0.34 -6.50
CA GLY A 34 -15.31 -1.43 -7.20
C GLY A 34 -16.83 -1.30 -7.21
N GLY A 35 -17.48 -2.36 -7.71
CA GLY A 35 -18.92 -2.41 -7.96
C GLY A 35 -19.23 -3.17 -9.25
N GLY A 36 -20.52 -3.34 -9.58
CA GLY A 36 -20.92 -4.01 -10.82
C GLY A 36 -20.34 -3.30 -12.05
N GLY A 37 -19.54 -4.03 -12.85
CA GLY A 37 -18.90 -3.49 -14.06
C GLY A 37 -17.53 -2.83 -13.83
N PHE A 38 -17.04 -2.78 -12.59
CA PHE A 38 -15.70 -2.27 -12.27
C PHE A 38 -14.76 -3.41 -11.91
N THR A 39 -13.54 -3.38 -12.45
CA THR A 39 -12.47 -4.32 -12.12
C THR A 39 -11.49 -3.64 -11.18
N VAL A 40 -11.24 -4.24 -10.01
CA VAL A 40 -10.24 -3.78 -9.07
C VAL A 40 -9.02 -4.70 -9.15
N GLU A 41 -7.83 -4.11 -9.31
CA GLU A 41 -6.56 -4.81 -9.14
C GLU A 41 -6.14 -4.70 -7.69
N VAL A 42 -5.78 -5.83 -7.09
CA VAL A 42 -5.36 -5.92 -5.68
C VAL A 42 -3.96 -6.50 -5.64
N ASP A 43 -3.07 -5.90 -4.85
CA ASP A 43 -1.68 -6.34 -4.70
C ASP A 43 -1.21 -6.24 -3.24
N GLU A 44 -0.23 -7.06 -2.90
CA GLU A 44 0.34 -7.19 -1.54
C GLU A 44 1.80 -6.72 -1.54
N THR A 45 2.13 -5.80 -0.63
CA THR A 45 3.50 -5.30 -0.50
C THR A 45 3.98 -5.38 0.95
N LEU A 46 5.17 -5.97 1.15
CA LEU A 46 5.86 -5.93 2.45
C LEU A 46 6.73 -4.67 2.56
N LEU A 47 6.30 -3.71 3.38
CA LEU A 47 7.06 -2.51 3.67
C LEU A 47 8.00 -2.74 4.86
N GLY A 48 9.28 -2.96 4.56
CA GLY A 48 10.34 -3.10 5.56
C GLY A 48 11.48 -2.14 5.30
N ARG A 49 12.22 -1.76 6.36
CA ARG A 49 13.47 -1.03 6.20
C ARG A 49 14.49 -1.96 5.52
N ARG A 50 15.02 -1.54 4.37
CA ARG A 50 16.08 -2.28 3.66
C ARG A 50 17.28 -2.42 4.59
N LYS A 51 17.73 -3.66 4.81
CA LYS A 51 19.04 -3.92 5.43
C LYS A 51 20.09 -3.76 4.33
N SER A 52 21.11 -2.93 4.56
CA SER A 52 22.38 -3.17 3.88
C SER A 52 22.92 -4.49 4.42
N CYS A 53 23.26 -5.40 3.51
CA CYS A 53 23.86 -6.71 3.78
C CYS A 53 22.88 -7.85 4.16
N VAL A 54 23.00 -8.94 3.41
CA VAL A 54 22.17 -10.15 3.32
C VAL A 54 22.26 -10.98 4.60
N SER A 55 21.11 -11.36 5.20
CA SER A 55 20.91 -12.60 6.01
C SER A 55 19.75 -12.56 7.01
N ARG A 56 19.09 -11.43 7.26
CA ARG A 56 17.99 -11.39 8.25
C ARG A 56 16.62 -11.18 7.59
N PRO A 57 15.53 -11.83 8.09
CA PRO A 57 14.17 -11.58 7.62
C PRO A 57 13.85 -10.09 7.60
N LEU A 58 13.11 -9.65 6.57
CA LEU A 58 12.57 -8.30 6.48
C LEU A 58 11.59 -8.13 7.65
N MET A 59 11.99 -7.38 8.68
CA MET A 59 11.03 -6.90 9.68
C MET A 59 10.28 -5.75 9.00
N GLY A 60 9.03 -5.99 8.67
CA GLY A 60 8.22 -5.07 7.89
C GLY A 60 6.74 -5.27 8.15
N GLN A 61 5.96 -4.30 7.67
CA GLN A 61 4.52 -4.27 7.74
C GLN A 61 3.95 -4.71 6.40
N TRP A 62 3.01 -5.64 6.40
CA TRP A 62 2.26 -5.97 5.20
C TRP A 62 1.21 -4.89 4.92
N VAL A 63 1.13 -4.49 3.66
CA VAL A 63 0.12 -3.57 3.15
C VAL A 63 -0.58 -4.25 1.99
N LEU A 64 -1.90 -4.28 2.05
CA LEU A 64 -2.77 -4.63 0.94
C LEU A 64 -3.19 -3.34 0.26
N GLY A 65 -3.00 -3.26 -1.05
CA GLY A 65 -3.44 -2.13 -1.85
C GLY A 65 -4.35 -2.59 -2.97
N GLY A 66 -5.16 -1.67 -3.47
CA GLY A 66 -5.83 -1.89 -4.73
C GLY A 66 -6.23 -0.63 -5.45
N ILE A 67 -6.39 -0.77 -6.76
CA ILE A 67 -6.75 0.30 -7.70
C ILE A 67 -7.89 -0.17 -8.60
N GLU A 68 -8.90 0.66 -8.75
CA GLU A 68 -9.99 0.41 -9.69
C GLU A 68 -9.55 0.78 -11.11
N ARG A 69 -9.62 -0.17 -12.05
CA ARG A 69 -9.22 0.05 -13.44
C ARG A 69 -10.07 1.13 -14.08
N GLY A 70 -9.41 2.08 -14.75
CA GLY A 70 -10.08 3.17 -15.45
C GLY A 70 -10.59 4.28 -14.53
N SER A 71 -10.48 4.12 -13.21
CA SER A 71 -10.61 5.21 -12.25
C SER A 71 -9.26 5.50 -11.59
N GLN A 72 -9.16 6.62 -10.88
CA GLN A 72 -7.99 6.95 -10.07
C GLN A 72 -8.23 6.62 -8.60
N LYS A 73 -9.23 5.79 -8.29
CA LYS A 73 -9.55 5.41 -6.90
C LYS A 73 -8.62 4.29 -6.45
N VAL A 74 -8.03 4.50 -5.28
CA VAL A 74 -7.12 3.56 -4.64
C VAL A 74 -7.51 3.36 -3.18
N PHE A 75 -7.21 2.17 -2.65
CA PHE A 75 -7.18 1.93 -1.22
C PHE A 75 -5.85 1.32 -0.82
N LEU A 76 -5.47 1.57 0.43
CA LEU A 76 -4.33 0.94 1.09
C LEU A 76 -4.77 0.58 2.51
N THR A 77 -4.53 -0.65 2.92
CA THR A 77 -4.83 -1.12 4.27
C THR A 77 -3.69 -1.95 4.82
N VAL A 78 -3.46 -1.80 6.12
CA VAL A 78 -2.38 -2.51 6.82
C VAL A 78 -2.93 -3.85 7.29
N ILE A 79 -2.27 -4.94 6.88
CA ILE A 79 -2.66 -6.30 7.27
C ILE A 79 -1.58 -6.95 8.14
N PRO A 80 -1.92 -7.84 9.09
CA PRO A 80 -0.93 -8.52 9.92
C PRO A 80 -0.08 -9.54 9.14
N ASN A 81 -0.67 -10.22 8.15
CA ASN A 81 0.00 -11.26 7.35
C ASN A 81 -0.72 -11.45 6.00
N ARG A 82 -0.10 -12.21 5.07
CA ARG A 82 -0.63 -12.49 3.72
C ARG A 82 -1.48 -13.77 3.60
N THR A 83 -2.08 -14.23 4.70
CA THR A 83 -2.94 -15.43 4.64
C THR A 83 -4.23 -15.13 3.88
N ALA A 84 -4.78 -16.13 3.18
CA ALA A 84 -6.03 -15.98 2.44
C ALA A 84 -7.16 -15.40 3.31
N ASP A 85 -7.29 -15.89 4.55
CA ASP A 85 -8.30 -15.41 5.50
C ASP A 85 -8.14 -13.92 5.81
N THR A 86 -6.90 -13.47 6.01
CA THR A 86 -6.63 -12.05 6.28
C THR A 86 -6.94 -11.21 5.05
N LEU A 87 -6.61 -11.69 3.86
CA LEU A 87 -6.90 -10.99 2.61
C LEU A 87 -8.41 -10.83 2.42
N THR A 88 -9.18 -11.93 2.48
CA THR A 88 -10.64 -11.91 2.26
C THR A 88 -11.39 -11.03 3.26
N GLN A 89 -10.85 -10.78 4.45
CA GLN A 89 -11.44 -9.83 5.41
C GLN A 89 -11.25 -8.35 5.04
N HIS A 90 -10.26 -8.05 4.19
CA HIS A 90 -9.81 -6.69 3.89
C HIS A 90 -10.11 -6.23 2.45
N ILE A 91 -10.76 -7.08 1.64
CA ILE A 91 -11.30 -6.79 0.29
C ILE A 91 -12.81 -6.94 0.30
#